data_AF-A0A496D7F3-F1
#
_entry.id   AF-A0A496D7F3-F1
#
_cell.length_a   1.000
_cell.length_b   1.000
_cell.length_c   1.000
_cell.angle_alpha   90.00
_cell.angle_beta   90.00
_cell.angle_gamma   90.00
#
_symmetry.space_group_name_H-M   'P 1'
#
loop_
_entity.id
_entity.type
_entity.pdbx_description
1 polymer ?
#
loop_
_entity_poly.entity_id
_entity_poly.type
_entity_poly.pdbx_seq_one_letter_code
_entity_poly.pdbx_strand_id
1 'polypeptide(L)'
;MLDVPYVYKALRFYKIGFFLDKMDSTNKLFFCNERDEYCGLIDKPASFEKIMIQHGTASVYLPMTYRYSTVDKLYTSDRGGLDLYLKNYFKVYPCIYDFKRQIDLVELEMDMPAVLLISYSKAYSNKEIEIIKYFQSLRRYRLYVKLHPSAINNRYDSFSSKYITIIKKCVYPNVKYVISYKSQLAREYENLGITVFYHTDFLLVEDLLVKLNK
;
A
#
# COMPACT_ATOMS: atom_id res chain seq x y z
N MET A 1 -31.62 -7.88 7.04
CA MET A 1 -30.88 -6.82 7.77
C MET A 1 -30.99 -5.57 6.92
N LEU A 2 -31.71 -4.56 7.41
CA LEU A 2 -31.92 -3.28 6.74
C LEU A 2 -30.58 -2.55 6.58
N ASP A 3 -30.40 -1.87 5.46
CA ASP A 3 -29.24 -1.06 5.10
C ASP A 3 -29.06 0.13 6.07
N VAL A 4 -28.39 -0.13 7.19
CA VAL A 4 -27.86 0.89 8.12
C VAL A 4 -26.45 1.44 7.75
N PRO A 5 -25.90 1.40 6.50
CA PRO A 5 -24.67 2.15 6.19
C PRO A 5 -24.86 3.64 5.82
N TYR A 6 -25.98 4.03 5.20
CA TYR A 6 -26.06 5.32 4.50
C TYR A 6 -26.36 6.53 5.40
N VAL A 7 -27.21 6.37 6.42
CA VAL A 7 -27.57 7.48 7.33
C VAL A 7 -26.35 8.00 8.12
N TYR A 8 -25.43 7.10 8.48
CA TYR A 8 -24.20 7.47 9.18
C TYR A 8 -23.21 8.24 8.31
N LYS A 9 -23.22 8.04 6.98
CA LYS A 9 -22.34 8.77 6.06
C LYS A 9 -22.77 10.22 5.87
N ALA A 10 -24.08 10.46 5.71
CA ALA A 10 -24.61 11.83 5.59
C ALA A 10 -24.32 12.65 6.84
N LEU A 11 -24.54 12.10 8.04
CA LEU A 11 -24.23 12.80 9.29
C LEU A 11 -22.73 13.13 9.41
N ARG A 12 -21.84 12.21 9.03
CA ARG A 12 -20.39 12.46 9.02
C ARG A 12 -20.01 13.56 8.04
N PHE A 13 -20.58 13.55 6.84
CA PHE A 13 -20.38 14.58 5.83
C PHE A 13 -20.73 15.98 6.36
N TYR A 14 -21.92 16.15 6.95
CA TYR A 14 -22.31 17.44 7.54
C TYR A 14 -21.44 17.82 8.74
N LYS A 15 -21.07 16.88 9.60
CA LYS A 15 -20.15 17.15 10.72
C LYS A 15 -18.79 17.68 10.24
N ILE A 16 -18.24 17.10 9.17
CA ILE A 16 -17.01 17.61 8.56
C ILE A 16 -17.24 19.01 7.99
N GLY A 17 -18.34 19.25 7.27
CA GLY A 17 -18.69 20.59 6.79
C GLY A 17 -18.73 21.63 7.92
N PHE A 18 -19.49 21.37 8.98
CA PHE A 18 -19.57 22.26 10.15
C PHE A 18 -18.23 22.46 10.87
N PHE A 19 -17.37 21.45 10.86
CA PHE A 19 -16.02 21.58 11.42
C PHE A 19 -15.16 22.51 10.56
N LEU A 20 -15.18 22.35 9.24
CA LEU A 20 -14.42 23.18 8.31
C LEU A 20 -14.87 24.65 8.35
N ASP A 21 -16.18 24.89 8.49
CA ASP A 21 -16.74 26.25 8.57
C ASP A 21 -16.30 27.01 9.84
N LYS A 22 -15.79 26.32 10.86
CA LYS A 22 -15.26 26.93 12.10
C LYS A 22 -13.76 27.21 12.05
N MET A 23 -13.06 26.77 11.01
CA MET A 23 -11.62 26.98 10.89
C MET A 23 -11.32 28.38 10.34
N ASP A 24 -10.20 28.96 10.78
CA ASP A 24 -9.69 30.25 10.36
C ASP A 24 -8.22 30.18 9.91
N SER A 25 -7.63 31.30 9.52
CA SER A 25 -6.27 31.36 8.98
C SER A 25 -5.16 30.91 9.93
N THR A 26 -5.45 30.75 11.22
CA THR A 26 -4.50 30.19 12.19
C THR A 26 -4.45 28.66 12.14
N ASN A 27 -5.42 28.02 11.46
CA ASN A 27 -5.54 26.57 11.43
C ASN A 27 -4.84 25.95 10.21
N LYS A 28 -4.61 24.63 10.31
CA LYS A 28 -4.09 23.79 9.22
C LYS A 28 -4.92 22.50 9.17
N LEU A 29 -5.37 22.13 7.98
CA LEU A 29 -6.10 20.89 7.75
C LEU A 29 -5.18 19.84 7.14
N PHE A 30 -4.89 18.79 7.90
CA PHE A 30 -4.22 17.59 7.39
C PHE A 30 -5.27 16.55 7.01
N PHE A 31 -5.18 15.99 5.80
CA PHE A 31 -6.13 14.98 5.32
C PHE A 31 -5.48 14.01 4.32
N CYS A 32 -6.07 12.82 4.17
CA CYS A 32 -5.66 11.81 3.19
C CYS A 32 -6.76 11.63 2.13
N ASN A 33 -6.37 11.31 0.90
CA ASN A 33 -7.30 11.01 -0.19
C ASN A 33 -7.77 9.54 -0.22
N GLU A 34 -7.70 8.81 0.89
CA GLU A 34 -8.23 7.44 0.98
C GLU A 34 -9.75 7.39 0.79
N ARG A 35 -10.44 8.48 1.18
CA ARG A 35 -11.90 8.59 1.12
C ARG A 35 -12.31 9.82 0.31
N ASP A 36 -12.60 9.57 -0.96
CA ASP A 36 -13.05 10.61 -1.90
C ASP A 36 -14.41 11.23 -1.53
N GLU A 37 -15.16 10.64 -0.60
CA GLU A 37 -16.51 11.11 -0.23
C GLU A 37 -16.55 12.53 0.39
N TYR A 38 -15.40 13.08 0.83
CA TYR A 38 -15.30 14.45 1.37
C TYR A 38 -14.52 15.42 0.49
N CYS A 39 -14.03 14.98 -0.68
CA CYS A 39 -13.13 15.79 -1.52
C CYS A 39 -13.73 17.16 -1.88
N GLY A 40 -15.02 17.17 -2.25
CA GLY A 40 -15.77 18.39 -2.58
C GLY A 40 -15.95 19.37 -1.41
N LEU A 41 -16.00 18.87 -0.16
CA LEU A 41 -16.06 19.74 1.02
C LEU A 41 -14.70 20.35 1.32
N ILE A 42 -13.67 19.50 1.30
CA ILE A 42 -12.30 19.90 1.63
C ILE A 42 -11.76 20.90 0.61
N ASP A 43 -12.10 20.77 -0.67
CA ASP A 43 -11.55 21.64 -1.72
C ASP A 43 -12.27 23.00 -1.87
N LYS A 44 -13.24 23.34 -1.02
CA LYS A 44 -13.87 24.67 -1.07
C LYS A 44 -12.86 25.76 -0.72
N PRO A 45 -12.84 26.94 -1.36
CA PRO A 45 -11.97 28.04 -0.95
C PRO A 45 -12.07 28.31 0.55
N ALA A 46 -10.93 28.48 1.21
CA ALA A 46 -10.84 28.64 2.66
C ALA A 46 -9.66 29.54 3.04
N SER A 47 -9.69 30.09 4.24
CA SER A 47 -8.63 30.96 4.78
C SER A 47 -7.48 30.19 5.45
N PHE A 48 -7.63 28.89 5.66
CA PHE A 48 -6.66 28.01 6.32
C PHE A 48 -5.85 27.17 5.32
N GLU A 49 -4.66 26.76 5.74
CA GLU A 49 -3.76 25.93 4.94
C GLU A 49 -4.26 24.48 4.86
N LYS A 50 -4.24 23.90 3.66
CA LYS A 50 -4.66 22.52 3.38
C LYS A 50 -3.49 21.67 2.94
N ILE A 51 -3.28 20.59 3.69
CA ILE A 51 -2.13 19.72 3.55
C ILE A 51 -2.65 18.31 3.28
N MET A 52 -2.47 17.85 2.04
CA MET A 52 -2.78 16.48 1.67
C MET A 52 -1.60 15.57 1.99
N ILE A 53 -1.88 14.45 2.65
CA ILE A 53 -0.96 13.32 2.79
C ILE A 53 -1.40 12.27 1.77
N GLN A 54 -0.51 11.92 0.85
CA GLN A 54 -0.77 10.93 -0.19
C GLN A 54 -1.15 9.59 0.44
N HIS A 55 -2.33 9.10 0.07
CA HIS A 55 -2.72 7.72 0.28
C HIS A 55 -2.71 6.96 -1.05
N GLY A 56 -2.06 5.79 -1.04
CA GLY A 56 -1.87 4.99 -2.25
C GLY A 56 -0.95 5.67 -3.26
N THR A 57 -1.01 5.20 -4.50
CA THR A 57 -0.09 5.60 -5.56
C THR A 57 -0.81 5.63 -6.92
N ALA A 58 -0.33 6.44 -7.86
CA ALA A 58 -0.84 6.43 -9.23
C ALA A 58 0.05 5.56 -10.12
N SER A 59 -0.49 4.44 -10.59
CA SER A 59 0.19 3.55 -11.57
C SER A 59 -0.38 3.67 -12.98
N VAL A 60 -1.56 4.27 -13.12
CA VAL A 60 -2.25 4.49 -14.40
C VAL A 60 -2.89 5.87 -14.44
N TYR A 61 -3.00 6.44 -15.64
CA TYR A 61 -3.75 7.67 -15.83
C TYR A 61 -5.24 7.36 -15.68
N LEU A 62 -5.88 8.06 -14.75
CA LEU A 62 -7.32 7.98 -14.53
C LEU A 62 -7.86 9.40 -14.72
N PRO A 63 -8.69 9.64 -15.75
CA PRO A 63 -9.31 10.94 -15.95
C PRO A 63 -10.38 11.17 -14.88
N MET A 64 -9.95 11.49 -13.66
CA MET A 64 -10.85 11.79 -12.55
C MET A 64 -11.64 13.05 -12.88
N THR A 65 -12.97 12.93 -12.84
CA THR A 65 -13.88 14.06 -13.06
C THR A 65 -13.62 15.18 -12.06
N TYR A 66 -13.28 14.81 -10.83
CA TYR A 66 -12.97 15.73 -9.75
C TYR A 66 -11.46 15.79 -9.49
N ARG A 67 -10.92 17.01 -9.37
CA ARG A 67 -9.50 17.28 -9.10
C ARG A 67 -9.39 18.49 -8.18
N TYR A 68 -8.52 18.38 -7.18
CA TYR A 68 -8.28 19.39 -6.15
C TYR A 68 -7.70 20.68 -6.71
N SER A 69 -8.21 21.80 -6.24
CA SER A 69 -7.87 23.15 -6.68
C SER A 69 -7.43 24.09 -5.56
N THR A 70 -7.54 23.67 -4.30
CA THR A 70 -7.25 24.51 -3.12
C THR A 70 -6.27 23.87 -2.13
N VAL A 71 -5.55 22.83 -2.57
CA VAL A 71 -4.55 22.17 -1.73
C VAL A 71 -3.23 22.91 -1.85
N ASP A 72 -2.71 23.38 -0.72
CA ASP A 72 -1.46 24.14 -0.67
C ASP A 72 -0.24 23.23 -0.69
N LYS A 73 -0.31 22.09 0.01
CA LYS A 73 0.83 21.17 0.20
C LYS A 73 0.44 19.72 -0.03
N LEU A 74 1.34 18.97 -0.66
CA LEU A 74 1.25 17.53 -0.83
C LEU A 74 2.47 16.86 -0.21
N TYR A 75 2.22 16.04 0.80
CA TYR A 75 3.19 15.08 1.32
C TYR A 75 3.06 13.79 0.52
N THR A 76 4.09 13.42 -0.23
CA THR A 76 4.14 12.23 -1.09
C THR A 76 5.21 11.26 -0.61
N SER A 77 4.96 9.96 -0.78
CA SER A 77 5.97 8.90 -0.58
C SER A 77 6.40 8.24 -1.90
N ASP A 78 5.69 8.54 -2.98
CA ASP A 78 5.93 7.96 -4.30
C ASP A 78 6.36 9.04 -5.29
N ARG A 79 7.67 9.30 -5.36
CA ARG A 79 8.23 10.23 -6.35
C ARG A 79 8.16 9.70 -7.77
N GLY A 80 8.31 8.39 -7.96
CA GLY A 80 8.26 7.77 -9.29
C GLY A 80 6.89 7.94 -9.97
N GLY A 81 5.81 7.94 -9.19
CA GLY A 81 4.44 8.17 -9.66
C GLY A 81 3.92 9.59 -9.53
N LEU A 82 4.75 10.57 -9.11
CA LEU A 82 4.27 11.90 -8.71
C LEU A 82 3.59 12.65 -9.85
N ASP A 83 4.20 12.71 -11.04
CA ASP A 83 3.65 13.48 -12.16
C ASP A 83 2.28 12.94 -12.58
N LEU A 84 2.15 11.61 -12.61
CA LEU A 84 0.90 10.94 -12.90
C LEU A 84 -0.14 11.19 -11.82
N TYR A 85 0.28 11.18 -10.55
CA TYR A 85 -0.56 11.48 -9.40
C TYR A 85 -1.09 12.92 -9.45
N LEU A 86 -0.22 13.90 -9.70
CA LEU A 86 -0.60 15.31 -9.85
C LEU A 86 -1.59 15.48 -11.01
N LYS A 87 -1.32 14.86 -12.16
CA LYS A 87 -2.21 14.91 -13.32
C LYS A 87 -3.61 14.35 -13.04
N ASN A 88 -3.67 13.23 -12.31
CA ASN A 88 -4.92 12.56 -11.96
C ASN A 88 -5.74 13.33 -10.93
N TYR A 89 -5.10 13.90 -9.90
CA TYR A 89 -5.82 14.39 -8.71
C TYR A 89 -5.86 15.91 -8.55
N PHE A 90 -5.04 16.68 -9.26
CA PHE A 90 -4.91 18.12 -9.03
C PHE A 90 -5.14 18.96 -10.30
N LYS A 91 -5.74 20.14 -10.10
CA LYS A 91 -5.81 21.24 -11.06
C LYS A 91 -4.76 22.30 -10.79
N VAL A 92 -4.26 22.36 -9.55
CA VAL A 92 -3.18 23.24 -9.09
C VAL A 92 -1.91 22.45 -8.85
N TYR A 93 -0.79 23.14 -8.69
CA TYR A 93 0.48 22.51 -8.34
C TYR A 93 0.79 22.82 -6.86
N PRO A 94 0.51 21.89 -5.92
CA PRO A 94 0.82 22.10 -4.51
C PRO A 94 2.33 22.10 -4.25
N CYS A 95 2.76 22.68 -3.14
CA CYS A 95 4.12 22.53 -2.64
C CYS A 95 4.37 21.07 -2.23
N ILE A 96 5.38 20.43 -2.83
CA ILE A 96 5.62 19.00 -2.65
C ILE A 96 6.66 18.73 -1.57
N TYR A 97 6.28 17.91 -0.59
CA TYR A 97 7.15 17.40 0.47
C TYR A 97 7.26 15.88 0.35
N ASP A 98 8.48 15.38 0.50
CA ASP A 98 8.71 13.94 0.60
C ASP A 98 8.61 13.50 2.05
N PHE A 99 7.78 12.50 2.31
CA PHE A 99 7.94 11.69 3.49
C PHE A 99 8.36 10.30 3.07
N LYS A 100 9.53 9.86 3.54
CA LYS A 100 9.98 8.49 3.31
C LYS A 100 9.07 7.59 4.13
N ARG A 101 8.13 6.88 3.49
CA ARG A 101 7.52 5.71 4.11
C ARG A 101 8.62 4.67 4.23
N GLN A 102 9.14 4.52 5.43
CA GLN A 102 10.08 3.45 5.74
C GLN A 102 9.37 2.49 6.67
N ILE A 103 9.19 1.27 6.19
CA ILE A 103 9.02 0.14 7.09
C ILE A 103 10.36 -0.05 7.82
N ASP A 104 10.29 -0.30 9.12
CA ASP A 104 11.47 -0.69 9.87
C ASP A 104 11.74 -2.16 9.59
N LEU A 105 12.84 -2.42 8.88
CA LEU A 105 13.27 -3.77 8.60
C LEU A 105 13.84 -4.42 9.86
N VAL A 106 13.46 -5.66 10.08
CA VAL A 106 13.89 -6.45 11.23
C VAL A 106 14.88 -7.49 10.74
N GLU A 107 16.09 -7.48 11.29
CA GLU A 107 17.03 -8.59 11.14
C GLU A 107 16.46 -9.81 11.85
N LEU A 108 16.21 -10.87 11.09
CA LEU A 108 15.82 -12.16 11.64
C LEU A 108 17.05 -13.06 11.66
N GLU A 109 17.20 -13.87 12.72
CA GLU A 109 18.20 -14.92 12.72
C GLU A 109 17.90 -15.91 11.58
N MET A 110 18.82 -15.98 10.63
CA MET A 110 18.67 -16.77 9.40
C MET A 110 19.70 -17.91 9.41
N ASP A 111 19.20 -19.14 9.57
CA ASP A 111 19.96 -20.38 9.36
C ASP A 111 20.13 -20.71 7.86
N MET A 112 19.37 -20.02 7.00
CA MET A 112 19.38 -20.22 5.55
C MET A 112 18.95 -18.94 4.81
N PRO A 113 19.25 -18.83 3.51
CA PRO A 113 18.80 -17.69 2.71
C PRO A 113 17.29 -17.51 2.78
N ALA A 114 16.85 -16.28 3.06
CA ALA A 114 15.44 -15.96 3.24
C ALA A 114 14.85 -15.18 2.05
N VAL A 115 13.59 -15.49 1.76
CA VAL A 115 12.76 -14.80 0.78
C VAL A 115 11.45 -14.41 1.46
N LEU A 116 10.95 -13.21 1.16
CA LEU A 116 9.64 -12.75 1.62
C LEU A 116 8.62 -12.88 0.49
N LEU A 117 7.49 -13.54 0.74
CA LEU A 117 6.30 -13.49 -0.09
C LEU A 117 5.26 -12.58 0.58
N ILE A 118 4.90 -11.48 -0.06
CA ILE A 118 3.79 -10.64 0.37
C ILE A 118 2.50 -11.20 -0.26
N SER A 119 1.64 -11.73 0.59
CA SER A 119 0.48 -12.57 0.23
C SER A 119 -0.85 -11.96 0.67
N TYR A 120 -1.93 -12.69 0.35
CA TYR A 120 -3.32 -12.36 0.65
C TYR A 120 -3.99 -11.47 -0.40
N SER A 121 -3.74 -11.74 -1.69
CA SER A 121 -4.63 -11.28 -2.76
C SER A 121 -5.61 -12.40 -3.13
N LYS A 122 -6.92 -12.12 -3.09
CA LYS A 122 -7.95 -13.08 -3.53
C LYS A 122 -7.72 -13.53 -4.97
N ALA A 123 -7.32 -12.59 -5.85
CA ALA A 123 -7.09 -12.85 -7.27
C ALA A 123 -5.85 -13.73 -7.54
N TYR A 124 -4.85 -13.70 -6.65
CA TYR A 124 -3.56 -14.36 -6.88
C TYR A 124 -3.26 -15.52 -5.94
N SER A 125 -4.19 -15.85 -5.04
CA SER A 125 -4.00 -16.87 -4.01
C SER A 125 -3.53 -18.23 -4.53
N ASN A 126 -3.96 -18.67 -5.71
CA ASN A 126 -3.54 -19.96 -6.29
C ASN A 126 -2.06 -19.95 -6.69
N LYS A 127 -1.61 -18.88 -7.34
CA LYS A 127 -0.21 -18.68 -7.70
C LYS A 127 0.67 -18.51 -6.46
N GLU A 128 0.19 -17.80 -5.44
CA GLU A 128 0.88 -17.70 -4.16
C GLU A 128 1.06 -19.08 -3.48
N ILE A 129 0.04 -19.96 -3.52
CA ILE A 129 0.17 -21.32 -3.01
C ILE A 129 1.19 -22.14 -3.80
N GLU A 130 1.22 -22.00 -5.12
CA GLU A 130 2.19 -22.69 -5.97
C GLU A 130 3.63 -22.30 -5.61
N ILE A 131 3.88 -21.01 -5.42
CA ILE A 131 5.15 -20.48 -4.92
C ILE A 131 5.50 -21.11 -3.57
N ILE A 132 4.56 -21.13 -2.61
CA ILE A 132 4.80 -21.70 -1.27
C ILE A 132 5.16 -23.18 -1.35
N LYS A 133 4.40 -23.98 -2.11
CA LYS A 133 4.65 -25.42 -2.30
C LYS A 133 6.00 -25.68 -2.94
N TYR A 134 6.39 -24.85 -3.90
CA TYR A 134 7.69 -24.95 -4.54
C TYR A 134 8.83 -24.66 -3.55
N PHE A 135 8.77 -23.57 -2.79
CA PHE A 135 9.79 -23.27 -1.78
C PHE A 135 9.89 -24.36 -0.71
N GLN A 136 8.74 -24.95 -0.34
CA GLN A 136 8.69 -26.06 0.61
C GLN A 136 9.38 -27.33 0.08
N SER A 137 9.32 -27.59 -1.23
CA SER A 137 9.98 -28.75 -1.85
C SER A 137 11.50 -28.57 -1.97
N LEU A 138 11.98 -27.32 -2.14
CA LEU A 138 13.40 -27.01 -2.26
C LEU A 138 14.22 -27.26 -0.98
N ARG A 139 13.63 -27.03 0.19
CA ARG A 139 14.25 -27.26 1.52
C ARG A 139 15.59 -26.53 1.77
N ARG A 140 15.91 -25.49 0.98
CA ARG A 140 17.17 -24.71 1.06
C ARG A 140 16.97 -23.22 1.30
N TYR A 141 15.72 -22.78 1.37
CA TYR A 141 15.33 -21.39 1.61
C TYR A 141 14.33 -21.32 2.74
N ARG A 142 14.37 -20.23 3.51
CA ARG A 142 13.25 -19.85 4.38
C ARG A 142 12.32 -18.94 3.59
N LEU A 143 11.06 -19.32 3.49
CA LEU A 143 10.02 -18.44 2.96
C LEU A 143 9.22 -17.82 4.09
N TYR A 144 9.32 -16.50 4.23
CA TYR A 144 8.40 -15.73 5.06
C TYR A 144 7.17 -15.37 4.24
N VAL A 145 5.98 -15.74 4.70
CA VAL A 145 4.71 -15.40 4.02
C VAL A 145 4.04 -14.31 4.84
N LYS A 146 4.15 -13.06 4.41
CA LYS A 146 3.53 -11.91 5.08
C LYS A 146 2.10 -11.75 4.60
N LEU A 147 1.15 -11.86 5.52
CA LEU A 147 -0.25 -11.67 5.23
C LEU A 147 -0.67 -10.21 5.36
N HIS A 148 -1.65 -9.80 4.55
CA HIS A 148 -2.34 -8.52 4.68
C HIS A 148 -3.03 -8.41 6.07
N PRO A 149 -3.12 -7.23 6.69
CA PRO A 149 -3.75 -7.07 8.01
C PRO A 149 -5.20 -7.56 8.09
N SER A 150 -5.95 -7.50 6.99
CA SER A 150 -7.33 -8.01 6.91
C SER A 150 -7.44 -9.53 6.74
N ALA A 151 -6.34 -10.27 6.88
CA ALA A 151 -6.28 -11.70 6.58
C ALA A 151 -6.93 -12.63 7.61
N ILE A 152 -8.25 -12.52 7.74
CA ILE A 152 -9.08 -13.41 8.56
C ILE A 152 -9.32 -14.72 7.80
N ASN A 153 -9.23 -15.87 8.49
CA ASN A 153 -9.43 -17.23 7.94
C ASN A 153 -8.60 -17.51 6.68
N ASN A 154 -7.33 -17.12 6.71
CA ASN A 154 -6.43 -17.32 5.59
C ASN A 154 -6.07 -18.81 5.41
N ARG A 155 -5.87 -19.24 4.16
CA ARG A 155 -5.51 -20.63 3.84
C ARG A 155 -4.00 -20.92 3.90
N TYR A 156 -3.19 -19.93 4.24
CA TYR A 156 -1.72 -20.06 4.25
C TYR A 156 -1.21 -20.68 5.55
N ASP A 157 -1.99 -20.59 6.63
CA ASP A 157 -1.64 -21.15 7.94
C ASP A 157 -1.29 -22.65 7.88
N SER A 158 -1.99 -23.42 7.03
CA SER A 158 -1.74 -24.86 6.86
C SER A 158 -0.38 -25.19 6.23
N PHE A 159 0.32 -24.22 5.65
CA PHE A 159 1.64 -24.40 5.04
C PHE A 159 2.78 -24.10 6.02
N SER A 160 2.48 -23.63 7.23
CA SER A 160 3.49 -23.35 8.26
C SER A 160 4.35 -24.60 8.52
N SER A 161 5.67 -24.44 8.44
CA SER A 161 6.62 -25.54 8.62
C SER A 161 8.01 -24.99 8.95
N LYS A 162 9.01 -25.87 9.13
CA LYS A 162 10.40 -25.42 9.34
C LYS A 162 10.98 -24.55 8.20
N TYR A 163 10.41 -24.60 7.00
CA TYR A 163 10.88 -23.80 5.86
C TYR A 163 9.95 -22.61 5.55
N ILE A 164 8.73 -22.62 6.09
CA ILE A 164 7.67 -21.66 5.76
C ILE A 164 7.17 -21.01 7.05
N THR A 165 7.38 -19.71 7.20
CA THR A 165 6.94 -18.95 8.37
C THR A 165 5.85 -17.95 7.98
N ILE A 166 4.67 -18.07 8.59
CA ILE A 166 3.56 -17.16 8.32
C ILE A 166 3.65 -15.94 9.24
N ILE A 167 3.76 -14.74 8.66
CA ILE A 167 3.84 -13.47 9.39
C ILE A 167 2.50 -12.74 9.33
N LYS A 168 1.76 -12.79 10.45
CA LYS A 168 0.51 -12.04 10.63
C LYS A 168 0.70 -10.66 11.23
N LYS A 169 1.76 -10.48 12.01
CA LYS A 169 2.08 -9.24 12.74
C LYS A 169 2.69 -8.18 11.81
N CYS A 170 2.86 -6.95 12.32
CA CYS A 170 3.62 -5.89 11.68
C CYS A 170 5.13 -6.13 11.86
N VAL A 171 5.63 -7.21 11.26
CA VAL A 171 7.05 -7.54 11.19
C VAL A 171 7.44 -7.56 9.71
N TYR A 172 8.54 -6.88 9.39
CA TYR A 172 9.03 -6.66 8.04
C TYR A 172 10.47 -7.21 7.96
N PRO A 173 10.66 -8.48 7.56
CA PRO A 173 11.98 -9.09 7.54
C PRO A 173 12.95 -8.38 6.59
N ASN A 174 14.19 -8.13 7.03
CA ASN A 174 15.26 -7.77 6.11
C ASN A 174 15.64 -9.01 5.30
N VAL A 175 15.31 -9.02 4.00
CA VAL A 175 15.56 -10.15 3.10
C VAL A 175 16.19 -9.66 1.81
N LYS A 176 16.95 -10.54 1.15
CA LYS A 176 17.58 -10.24 -0.14
C LYS A 176 16.55 -10.06 -1.26
N TYR A 177 15.48 -10.85 -1.23
CA TYR A 177 14.47 -10.88 -2.28
C TYR A 177 13.05 -10.88 -1.71
N VAL A 178 12.18 -10.11 -2.35
CA VAL A 178 10.74 -10.10 -2.08
C VAL A 178 10.00 -10.58 -3.33
N ILE A 179 8.99 -11.41 -3.15
CA ILE A 179 8.03 -11.83 -4.16
C ILE A 179 6.69 -11.21 -3.78
N SER A 180 6.00 -10.58 -4.73
CA SER A 180 4.68 -10.01 -4.48
C SER A 180 3.85 -9.91 -5.75
N TYR A 181 2.55 -9.66 -5.62
CA TYR A 181 1.80 -8.94 -6.64
C TYR A 181 2.15 -7.44 -6.55
N LYS A 182 1.53 -6.58 -7.36
CA LYS A 182 1.75 -5.11 -7.27
C LYS A 182 1.14 -4.51 -5.99
N SER A 183 1.67 -4.89 -4.83
CA SER A 183 1.25 -4.45 -3.51
C SER A 183 1.99 -3.17 -3.11
N GLN A 184 1.36 -2.35 -2.26
CA GLN A 184 2.01 -1.15 -1.72
C GLN A 184 3.25 -1.51 -0.89
N LEU A 185 3.17 -2.59 -0.10
CA LEU A 185 4.28 -3.04 0.72
C LEU A 185 5.49 -3.45 -0.15
N ALA A 186 5.28 -4.09 -1.30
CA ALA A 186 6.36 -4.43 -2.22
C ALA A 186 7.14 -3.19 -2.68
N ARG A 187 6.43 -2.10 -2.98
CA ARG A 187 7.06 -0.82 -3.34
C ARG A 187 7.86 -0.20 -2.19
N GLU A 188 7.42 -0.39 -0.95
CA GLU A 188 8.16 0.05 0.24
C GLU A 188 9.50 -0.70 0.36
N TYR A 189 9.55 -1.99 0.01
CA TYR A 189 10.80 -2.74 -0.10
C TYR A 189 11.69 -2.26 -1.26
N GLU A 190 11.12 -1.98 -2.44
CA GLU A 190 11.88 -1.42 -3.57
C GLU A 190 12.54 -0.08 -3.21
N ASN A 191 11.81 0.79 -2.49
CA ASN A 191 12.33 2.08 -2.02
C ASN A 191 13.48 1.94 -1.01
N LEU A 192 13.61 0.79 -0.35
CA LEU A 192 14.72 0.44 0.53
C LEU A 192 15.88 -0.25 -0.23
N GLY A 193 15.81 -0.35 -1.56
CA GLY A 193 16.82 -0.98 -2.40
C GLY A 193 16.74 -2.50 -2.43
N ILE A 194 15.70 -3.10 -1.87
CA ILE A 194 15.50 -4.55 -1.88
C ILE A 194 14.93 -4.97 -3.23
N THR A 195 15.48 -6.05 -3.80
CA THR A 195 15.03 -6.56 -5.09
C THR A 195 13.65 -7.21 -4.95
N VAL A 196 12.69 -6.71 -5.71
CA VAL A 196 11.32 -7.21 -5.73
C VAL A 196 11.02 -7.87 -7.06
N PHE A 197 10.43 -9.06 -6.99
CA PHE A 197 9.91 -9.78 -8.14
C PHE A 197 8.38 -9.82 -8.08
N TYR A 198 7.75 -9.20 -9.08
CA TYR A 198 6.31 -9.24 -9.21
C TYR A 198 5.88 -10.55 -9.85
N HIS A 199 5.31 -11.49 -9.08
CA HIS A 199 4.89 -12.80 -9.62
C HIS A 199 3.79 -12.69 -10.69
N THR A 200 3.13 -11.52 -10.80
CA THR A 200 2.17 -11.19 -11.85
C THR A 200 2.81 -10.97 -13.21
N ASP A 201 4.12 -10.72 -13.25
CA ASP A 201 4.87 -10.42 -14.47
C ASP A 201 5.43 -11.69 -15.11
N PHE A 202 5.23 -12.85 -14.47
CA PHE A 202 5.64 -14.16 -14.95
C PHE A 202 4.41 -14.99 -15.31
N LEU A 203 4.52 -15.87 -16.29
CA LEU A 203 3.47 -16.85 -16.58
C LEU A 203 3.58 -18.01 -15.58
N LEU A 204 4.78 -18.59 -15.47
CA LEU A 204 5.08 -19.75 -14.62
C LEU A 204 5.87 -19.35 -13.36
N VAL A 205 5.79 -20.16 -12.30
CA VAL A 205 6.55 -19.92 -11.05
C VAL A 205 8.03 -20.25 -11.26
N GLU A 206 8.34 -21.20 -12.13
CA GLU A 206 9.70 -21.60 -12.47
C GLU A 206 10.52 -20.44 -13.05
N ASP A 207 9.91 -19.59 -13.88
CA ASP A 207 10.56 -18.44 -14.51
C ASP A 207 11.04 -17.41 -13.47
N LEU A 208 10.24 -17.20 -12.43
CA LEU A 208 10.57 -16.34 -11.29
C LEU A 208 11.82 -16.86 -10.55
N LEU A 209 11.97 -18.18 -10.46
CA LEU A 209 13.05 -18.81 -9.69
C LEU A 209 14.38 -18.84 -10.44
N VAL A 210 14.34 -18.91 -11.77
CA VAL A 210 15.54 -18.70 -12.59
C VAL A 210 16.14 -17.32 -12.32
N LYS A 211 15.31 -16.32 -12.01
CA LYS A 211 15.77 -14.97 -11.63
C LYS A 211 16.33 -14.91 -10.20
N LEU A 212 15.77 -15.66 -9.27
CA LEU A 212 16.23 -15.70 -7.87
C LEU A 212 17.58 -16.39 -7.67
N ASN A 213 17.96 -17.32 -8.57
CA ASN A 213 19.23 -18.05 -8.50
C ASN A 213 20.37 -17.39 -9.31
N LYS A 214 20.14 -16.21 -9.91
CA LYS A 214 21.17 -15.37 -10.53
C LYS A 214 21.69 -14.34 -9.52
#